data_AF-A0A7V7DR31-F1
#
_entry.id   AF-A0A7V7DR31-F1
#
_cell.length_a   1.000
_cell.length_b   1.000
_cell.length_c   1.000
_cell.angle_alpha   90.00
_cell.angle_beta   90.00
_cell.angle_gamma   90.00
#
_symmetry.space_group_name_H-M   'P 1'
#
loop_
_entity.id
_entity.type
_entity.pdbx_description
1 polymer ?
#
loop_
_entity_poly.entity_id
_entity_poly.type
_entity_poly.pdbx_seq_one_letter_code
_entity_poly.pdbx_strand_id
1 'polypeptide(L)' 'VINWRTAYQLQNISISAGIDNLLNRQYYDPNGGAYVSGWRAMGGMGAMPPLPAPGRSYNAGVTVKF' A
#
# COMPACT_ATOMS: atom_id res chain seq x y z
N VAL A 1 9.47 -3.24 3.89
CA VAL A 1 9.08 -3.19 2.46
C VAL A 1 9.98 -2.19 1.74
N ILE A 2 10.15 -2.32 0.42
CA ILE A 2 10.90 -1.35 -0.39
C ILE A 2 9.90 -0.66 -1.31
N ASN A 3 9.88 0.67 -1.26
CA ASN A 3 9.02 1.50 -2.10
C ASN A 3 9.91 2.35 -3.00
N TRP A 4 9.54 2.46 -4.28
CA TRP A 4 10.29 3.23 -5.26
C TRP A 4 9.39 4.28 -5.89
N ARG A 5 9.90 5.51 -6.03
CA ARG A 5 9.16 6.61 -6.67
C ARG A 5 10.10 7.45 -7.51
N THR A 6 9.62 7.84 -8.68
CA THR A 6 10.26 8.83 -9.54
C THR A 6 9.26 9.93 -9.90
N ALA A 7 9.77 11.13 -10.09
CA ALA A 7 8.99 12.26 -10.56
C ALA A 7 9.84 13.10 -11.52
N TYR A 8 9.20 13.60 -12.56
CA TYR A 8 9.79 14.49 -13.54
C TYR A 8 8.95 15.75 -13.65
N GLN A 9 9.60 16.90 -13.44
CA GLN A 9 8.95 18.20 -13.53
C GLN A 9 9.31 18.88 -14.85
N LEU A 10 8.28 19.25 -15.60
CA LEU A 10 8.36 20.05 -16.81
C LEU A 10 7.58 21.36 -16.59
N GLN A 11 8.29 22.44 -16.26
CA GLN A 11 7.71 23.76 -15.99
C GLN A 11 6.58 23.68 -14.92
N ASN A 12 5.34 23.91 -15.34
CA ASN A 12 4.12 23.91 -14.54
C ASN A 12 3.52 22.52 -14.34
N ILE A 13 4.04 21.48 -15.00
CA ILE A 13 3.51 20.12 -14.96
C ILE A 13 4.54 19.20 -14.29
N SER A 14 4.09 18.37 -13.36
CA SER A 14 4.92 17.33 -12.74
C SER A 14 4.25 15.98 -12.94
N ILE A 15 4.99 15.04 -13.53
CA ILE A 15 4.56 13.65 -13.72
C ILE A 15 5.28 12.79 -12.70
N SER A 16 4.56 11.93 -11.99
CA SER A 16 5.12 11.02 -11.01
C SER A 16 4.66 9.59 -11.27
N ALA A 17 5.57 8.64 -11.06
CA ALA A 17 5.29 7.22 -11.09
C ALA A 17 5.96 6.56 -9.88
N GLY A 18 5.33 5.56 -9.30
CA GLY A 18 5.86 4.85 -8.14
C GLY A 18 5.35 3.43 -8.05
N ILE A 19 6.11 2.61 -7.34
CA ILE A 19 5.79 1.22 -7.02
C ILE A 19 5.97 1.05 -5.52
N ASP A 20 4.88 0.73 -4.82
CA ASP A 20 4.94 0.33 -3.43
C ASP A 20 5.14 -1.18 -3.34
N ASN A 21 5.91 -1.60 -2.34
CA ASN A 21 6.27 -3.00 -2.13
C ASN A 21 6.88 -3.64 -3.39
N LEU A 22 7.97 -3.05 -3.89
CA LEU A 22 8.67 -3.44 -5.12
C LEU A 22 8.97 -4.95 -5.18
N LEU A 23 9.37 -5.53 -4.04
CA LEU A 23 9.72 -6.95 -3.91
C LEU A 23 8.50 -7.88 -3.71
N ASN A 24 7.28 -7.34 -3.70
CA ASN A 24 6.03 -8.07 -3.41
C ASN A 24 6.11 -8.93 -2.13
N ARG A 25 6.70 -8.37 -1.07
CA ARG A 25 6.87 -9.07 0.20
C ARG A 25 5.53 -9.09 0.94
N GLN A 26 5.10 -10.26 1.40
CA GLN A 26 4.01 -10.36 2.36
C GLN A 26 4.46 -9.83 3.73
N TYR A 27 3.72 -8.89 4.28
CA TYR A 27 3.96 -8.29 5.58
C TYR A 27 2.63 -7.88 6.24
N TYR A 28 2.71 -7.55 7.52
CA TYR A 28 1.59 -7.07 8.32
C TYR A 28 2.01 -5.75 8.94
N ASP A 29 1.23 -4.70 8.68
CA ASP A 29 1.50 -3.37 9.25
C ASP A 29 1.00 -3.35 10.71
N PRO A 30 1.85 -2.96 11.70
CA PRO A 30 1.41 -2.82 13.09
C PRO A 30 0.22 -1.87 13.26
N ASN A 31 0.08 -0.88 12.36
CA ASN A 31 -1.03 0.07 12.33
C ASN A 31 -2.13 -0.31 11.33
N GLY A 32 -2.03 -1.47 10.67
CA GLY A 32 -3.00 -1.96 9.69
C GLY A 32 -4.30 -2.49 10.30
N GLY A 33 -4.35 -2.66 11.63
CA GLY A 33 -5.52 -3.16 12.35
C GLY A 33 -5.71 -4.69 12.24
N ALA A 34 -6.93 -5.13 12.52
CA ALA A 34 -7.28 -6.54 12.65
C ALA A 34 -8.20 -7.02 11.52
N TYR A 35 -8.01 -8.26 11.06
CA TYR A 35 -8.80 -8.84 9.98
C TYR A 35 -10.13 -9.43 10.47
N VAL A 36 -11.11 -8.55 10.72
CA VAL A 36 -12.39 -8.91 11.36
C VAL A 36 -13.23 -9.88 10.52
N SER A 37 -13.33 -9.69 9.21
CA SER A 37 -14.11 -10.58 8.34
C SER A 37 -13.54 -11.99 8.31
N GLY A 38 -12.21 -12.13 8.26
CA GLY A 38 -11.53 -13.43 8.36
C GLY A 38 -11.71 -14.08 9.73
N TRP A 39 -11.59 -13.31 10.82
CA TRP A 39 -11.83 -13.83 12.17
C TRP A 39 -13.26 -14.36 12.34
N ARG A 40 -14.26 -13.64 11.82
CA ARG A 40 -15.66 -14.11 11.81
C ARG A 40 -15.83 -15.36 10.95
N ALA A 41 -15.17 -15.43 9.79
CA ALA A 41 -15.20 -16.61 8.93
C ALA A 41 -14.55 -17.84 9.60
N MET A 42 -13.58 -17.64 10.51
CA MET A 42 -12.96 -18.69 11.33
C MET A 42 -13.74 -19.01 12.62
N GLY A 43 -15.00 -18.56 12.74
CA GLY A 43 -15.85 -18.87 13.89
C GLY A 43 -15.67 -17.98 15.11
N GLY A 44 -14.92 -16.86 14.99
CA GLY A 44 -14.81 -15.88 16.07
C GLY A 44 -14.06 -16.38 17.31
N MET A 45 -13.17 -17.36 17.15
CA MET A 45 -12.39 -17.93 18.24
C MET A 45 -10.94 -17.43 18.21
N GLY A 46 -10.36 -17.23 19.39
CA GLY A 46 -8.97 -16.79 19.55
C GLY A 46 -8.73 -15.31 19.27
N ALA A 47 -7.46 -14.91 19.32
CA ALA A 47 -7.03 -13.54 19.04
C ALA A 47 -7.28 -13.17 17.58
N MET A 48 -7.70 -11.92 17.33
CA MET A 48 -7.91 -11.45 15.96
C MET A 48 -6.57 -11.42 15.21
N PRO A 49 -6.50 -12.02 14.00
CA PRO A 49 -5.28 -11.98 13.21
C PRO A 49 -5.04 -10.57 12.65
N PRO A 50 -3.77 -10.20 12.44
CA PRO A 50 -3.43 -8.92 11.84
C PRO A 50 -3.94 -8.83 10.40
N LEU A 51 -4.33 -7.62 9.98
CA LEU A 51 -4.76 -7.37 8.61
C LEU A 51 -3.56 -7.52 7.64
N PRO A 52 -3.66 -8.36 6.60
CA PRO A 52 -2.65 -8.43 5.56
C PRO A 52 -2.47 -7.07 4.89
N ALA A 53 -1.24 -6.56 4.83
CA ALA A 53 -0.96 -5.31 4.15
C ALA A 53 -1.00 -5.49 2.61
N PRO A 54 -1.20 -4.41 1.84
CA PRO A 54 -1.20 -4.47 0.39
C PRO A 54 0.08 -5.09 -0.19
N GLY A 55 -0.08 -5.88 -1.26
CA GLY A 55 1.01 -6.43 -2.06
C GLY A 55 1.71 -5.35 -2.90
N ARG A 56 2.29 -5.73 -4.04
CA ARG A 56 2.86 -4.76 -4.98
C ARG A 56 1.77 -3.89 -5.61
N SER A 57 1.93 -2.57 -5.49
CA SER A 57 1.00 -1.58 -6.02
C SER A 57 1.71 -0.59 -6.93
N TYR A 58 1.05 -0.17 -8.00
CA TYR A 58 1.57 0.80 -8.97
C TYR A 58 0.79 2.11 -8.84
N ASN A 59 1.52 3.22 -8.76
CA ASN A 59 0.96 4.56 -8.62
C ASN A 59 1.46 5.44 -9.76
N ALA A 60 0.56 6.24 -10.34
CA ALA A 60 0.89 7.27 -11.31
C ALA A 60 0.10 8.54 -10.95
N GLY A 61 0.71 9.71 -11.13
CA GLY A 61 0.07 10.98 -10.80
C GLY A 61 0.61 12.14 -11.62
N VAL A 62 -0.25 13.09 -11.94
CA VAL A 62 0.09 14.34 -12.62
C VAL A 62 -0.31 15.50 -11.73
N THR A 63 0.57 16.47 -11.57
CA THR A 63 0.34 17.69 -10.80
C THR A 63 0.54 18.90 -11.70
N VAL A 64 -0.42 19.82 -11.73
CA VAL A 64 -0.37 21.07 -12.49
C VAL A 64 -0.34 22.24 -11.52
N LYS A 65 0.59 23.17 -11.73
CA LYS A 65 0.73 24.41 -10.95
C LYS A 65 0.27 25.59 -11.79
N PHE A 66 -0.68 26.36 -11.25
CA PHE A 66 -1.25 27.56 -11.85
C PHE A 66 -0.57 28.82 -11.31
#